data_AF-A0A3M6V1E9-F1
#
_entry.id   AF-A0A3M6V1E9-F1
#
_cell.length_a   1.000
_cell.length_b   1.000
_cell.length_c   1.000
_cell.angle_alpha   90.00
_cell.angle_beta   90.00
_cell.angle_gamma   90.00
#
_symmetry.space_group_name_H-M   'P 1'
#
loop_
_entity.id
_entity.type
_entity.pdbx_description
1 polymer ?
#
loop_
_entity_poly.entity_id
_entity_poly.type
_entity_poly.pdbx_seq_one_letter_code
_entity_poly.pdbx_strand_id
1 'polypeptide(L)'
;MEESTRVEMDCNQMEKKESIIANVQKFMQDGCRCRRGLESSQCSDQFTEETVLDNLYNCLELSHVELDLVVLANIQAFMAIEAIGEKRKRSPPYSFLYRSQPICTEMFLNLYGISKSRFQRLVDHDQNHCISLKRLPHNALPLDVAEDIKNFLSNYADENAVLLPRRIPGFKNEDI
;
A
#
# COMPACT_ATOMS: atom_id res chain seq x y z
N MET A 1 7.56 -41.44 8.06
CA MET A 1 8.42 -40.34 8.56
C MET A 1 7.95 -38.97 8.06
N GLU A 2 7.41 -38.84 6.84
CA GLU A 2 6.90 -37.56 6.30
C GLU A 2 5.62 -37.03 6.99
N GLU A 3 4.80 -37.90 7.58
CA GLU A 3 3.54 -37.51 8.22
C GLU A 3 3.75 -36.88 9.61
N SER A 4 4.76 -37.34 10.35
CA SER A 4 5.15 -36.76 11.65
C SER A 4 5.69 -35.33 11.49
N THR A 5 6.44 -35.07 10.43
CA THR A 5 7.04 -33.74 10.17
C THR A 5 6.00 -32.73 9.70
N ARG A 6 4.96 -33.17 8.99
CA ARG A 6 3.85 -32.29 8.57
C ARG A 6 2.98 -31.85 9.75
N VAL A 7 2.69 -32.76 10.69
CA VAL A 7 1.89 -32.45 11.89
C VAL A 7 2.64 -31.50 12.85
N GLU A 8 3.95 -31.71 13.05
CA GLU A 8 4.77 -30.81 13.88
C GLU A 8 4.90 -29.40 13.29
N MET A 9 4.97 -29.29 11.96
CA MET A 9 5.09 -28.00 11.27
C MET A 9 3.78 -27.21 11.28
N ASP A 10 2.63 -27.88 11.29
CA ASP A 10 1.30 -27.27 11.37
C ASP A 10 0.98 -26.78 12.79
N CYS A 11 1.29 -27.57 13.83
CA CYS A 11 1.18 -27.14 15.23
C CYS A 11 2.02 -25.88 15.52
N ASN A 12 3.27 -25.84 15.07
CA ASN A 12 4.15 -24.68 15.27
C ASN A 12 3.61 -23.40 14.57
N GLN A 13 2.92 -23.54 13.44
CA GLN A 13 2.30 -22.40 12.76
C GLN A 13 1.05 -21.92 13.50
N MET A 14 0.24 -22.85 13.98
CA MET A 14 -0.97 -22.54 14.75
C MET A 14 -0.63 -21.83 16.07
N GLU A 15 0.33 -22.36 16.84
CA GLU A 15 0.82 -21.75 18.09
C GLU A 15 1.36 -20.33 17.86
N LYS A 16 2.05 -20.12 16.73
CA LYS A 16 2.55 -18.80 16.35
C LYS A 16 1.41 -17.83 16.04
N LYS A 17 0.36 -18.28 15.34
CA LYS A 17 -0.82 -17.44 15.04
C LYS A 17 -1.56 -17.07 16.34
N GLU A 18 -1.79 -18.03 17.22
CA GLU A 18 -2.42 -17.79 18.53
C GLU A 18 -1.62 -16.81 19.39
N SER A 19 -0.29 -16.94 19.39
CA SER A 19 0.59 -15.99 20.09
C SER A 19 0.47 -14.57 19.53
N ILE A 20 0.39 -14.40 18.21
CA ILE A 20 0.19 -13.09 17.58
C ILE A 20 -1.16 -12.50 18.00
N ILE A 21 -2.24 -13.29 17.97
CA ILE A 21 -3.58 -12.86 18.37
C ILE A 21 -3.58 -12.39 19.82
N ALA A 22 -3.03 -13.21 20.74
CA ALA A 22 -2.97 -12.86 22.15
C ALA A 22 -2.19 -11.55 22.42
N ASN A 23 -1.10 -11.32 21.67
CA ASN A 23 -0.33 -10.08 21.76
C ASN A 23 -1.14 -8.87 21.27
N VAL A 24 -1.91 -9.02 20.19
CA VAL A 24 -2.75 -7.94 19.66
C VAL A 24 -3.91 -7.62 20.61
N GLN A 25 -4.57 -8.63 21.18
CA GLN A 25 -5.62 -8.42 22.18
C GLN A 25 -5.10 -7.67 23.41
N LYS A 26 -3.94 -8.09 23.93
CA LYS A 26 -3.28 -7.40 25.03
C LYS A 26 -2.92 -5.95 24.65
N PHE A 27 -2.42 -5.73 23.45
CA PHE A 27 -2.12 -4.39 22.95
C PHE A 27 -3.36 -3.50 22.86
N MET A 28 -4.52 -4.03 22.47
CA MET A 28 -5.77 -3.27 22.44
C MET A 28 -6.25 -2.87 23.84
N GLN A 29 -5.93 -3.67 24.87
CA GLN A 29 -6.20 -3.32 26.27
C GLN A 29 -5.21 -2.26 26.81
N ASP A 30 -3.92 -2.41 26.48
CA ASP A 30 -2.84 -1.55 26.99
C ASP A 30 -2.76 -0.19 26.27
N GLY A 31 -3.11 -0.17 24.98
CA GLY A 31 -3.01 0.99 24.09
C GLY A 31 -1.59 1.30 23.61
N CYS A 32 -1.50 2.14 22.58
CA CYS A 32 -0.24 2.49 21.91
C CYS A 32 0.45 3.76 22.43
N ARG A 33 -0.13 4.45 23.43
CA ARG A 33 0.42 5.64 24.12
C ARG A 33 0.89 6.79 23.23
N CYS A 34 0.52 6.79 21.95
CA CYS A 34 0.86 7.87 21.03
C CYS A 34 -0.11 9.05 21.20
N ARG A 35 0.10 10.14 20.45
CA ARG A 35 -0.77 11.34 20.42
C ARG A 35 -1.36 11.59 19.04
N ARG A 36 -1.58 10.52 18.28
CA ARG A 36 -2.06 10.58 16.89
C ARG A 36 -3.59 10.44 16.77
N GLY A 37 -4.29 10.12 17.85
CA GLY A 37 -5.75 10.06 17.85
C GLY A 37 -6.40 11.44 17.90
N LEU A 38 -7.74 11.44 17.78
CA LEU A 38 -8.58 12.63 17.93
C LEU A 38 -8.28 13.33 19.26
N GLU A 39 -8.23 14.66 19.26
CA GLU A 39 -7.98 15.46 20.47
C GLU A 39 -6.69 15.10 21.22
N SER A 40 -5.66 14.60 20.51
CA SER A 40 -4.38 14.13 21.09
C SER A 40 -4.47 12.86 21.95
N SER A 41 -5.55 12.09 21.80
CA SER A 41 -5.64 10.71 22.32
C SER A 41 -4.67 9.76 21.61
N GLN A 42 -4.57 8.52 22.09
CA GLN A 42 -3.80 7.49 21.41
C GLN A 42 -4.58 6.95 20.21
N CYS A 43 -3.88 6.62 19.10
CA CYS A 43 -4.57 6.26 17.87
C CYS A 43 -5.35 4.94 17.96
N SER A 44 -4.98 4.05 18.89
CA SER A 44 -5.66 2.78 19.14
C SER A 44 -7.12 2.98 19.57
N ASP A 45 -7.43 4.08 20.27
CA ASP A 45 -8.79 4.37 20.78
C ASP A 45 -9.80 4.64 19.65
N GLN A 46 -9.30 4.90 18.43
CA GLN A 46 -10.14 5.13 17.25
C GLN A 46 -10.70 3.83 16.67
N PHE A 47 -10.27 2.66 17.16
CA PHE A 47 -10.62 1.37 16.60
C PHE A 47 -11.08 0.41 17.70
N THR A 48 -12.14 -0.35 17.40
CA THR A 48 -12.60 -1.45 18.26
C THR A 48 -11.67 -2.65 18.14
N GLU A 49 -11.53 -3.45 19.20
CA GLU A 49 -10.80 -4.73 19.16
C GLU A 49 -11.29 -5.64 18.02
N GLU A 50 -12.61 -5.76 17.84
CA GLU A 50 -13.23 -6.55 16.75
C GLU A 50 -12.70 -6.15 15.37
N THR A 51 -12.77 -4.86 15.02
CA THR A 51 -12.23 -4.33 13.75
C THR A 51 -10.74 -4.68 13.54
N VAL A 52 -9.93 -4.61 14.60
CA VAL A 52 -8.49 -4.88 14.51
C VAL A 52 -8.24 -6.39 14.33
N LEU A 53 -8.98 -7.22 15.06
CA LEU A 53 -8.89 -8.68 14.95
C LEU A 53 -9.38 -9.17 13.58
N ASP A 54 -10.47 -8.63 13.05
CA ASP A 54 -10.95 -8.96 11.69
C ASP A 54 -9.88 -8.68 10.64
N ASN A 55 -9.22 -7.53 10.73
CA ASN A 55 -8.11 -7.18 9.85
C ASN A 55 -6.93 -8.15 10.02
N LEU A 56 -6.59 -8.48 11.27
CA LEU A 56 -5.50 -9.39 11.58
C LEU A 56 -5.78 -10.80 11.04
N TYR A 57 -6.98 -11.34 11.22
CA TYR A 57 -7.36 -12.64 10.68
C TYR A 57 -7.20 -12.68 9.17
N ASN A 58 -7.69 -11.66 8.46
CA ASN A 58 -7.45 -11.53 7.01
C ASN A 58 -5.96 -11.54 6.68
N CYS A 59 -5.11 -10.87 7.47
CA CYS A 59 -3.66 -10.86 7.25
C CYS A 59 -2.99 -12.21 7.54
N LEU A 60 -3.51 -12.99 8.50
CA LEU A 60 -2.99 -14.32 8.86
C LEU A 60 -3.41 -15.42 7.88
N GLU A 61 -4.39 -15.17 7.02
CA GLU A 61 -4.77 -16.02 5.89
C GLU A 61 -3.87 -15.82 4.67
N LEU A 62 -3.25 -14.63 4.54
CA LEU A 62 -2.32 -14.34 3.45
C LEU A 62 -1.04 -15.16 3.55
N SER A 63 -0.48 -15.51 2.40
CA SER A 63 0.89 -16.00 2.34
C SER A 63 1.88 -14.91 2.78
N HIS A 64 3.09 -15.33 3.16
CA HIS A 64 4.14 -14.39 3.55
C HIS A 64 4.41 -13.33 2.47
N VAL A 65 4.40 -13.73 1.20
CA VAL A 65 4.67 -12.84 0.05
C VAL A 65 3.54 -11.84 -0.13
N GLU A 66 2.28 -12.29 -0.06
CA GLU A 66 1.11 -11.39 -0.19
C GLU A 66 1.07 -10.37 0.94
N LEU A 67 1.32 -10.80 2.18
CA LEU A 67 1.38 -9.88 3.32
C LEU A 67 2.51 -8.86 3.16
N ASP A 68 3.69 -9.28 2.67
CA ASP A 68 4.81 -8.37 2.41
C ASP A 68 4.44 -7.34 1.34
N LEU A 69 3.71 -7.74 0.27
CA LEU A 69 3.23 -6.82 -0.77
C LEU A 69 2.24 -5.80 -0.20
N VAL A 70 1.30 -6.23 0.65
CA VAL A 70 0.35 -5.32 1.32
C VAL A 70 1.09 -4.29 2.18
N VAL A 71 2.08 -4.75 2.97
CA VAL A 71 2.87 -3.87 3.84
C VAL A 71 3.73 -2.90 3.01
N LEU A 72 4.37 -3.37 1.95
CA LEU A 72 5.16 -2.53 1.04
C LEU A 72 4.30 -1.47 0.34
N ALA A 73 3.11 -1.84 -0.14
CA ALA A 73 2.18 -0.88 -0.76
C ALA A 73 1.80 0.24 0.22
N ASN A 74 1.57 -0.10 1.49
CA ASN A 74 1.34 0.89 2.53
C ASN A 74 2.58 1.77 2.77
N ILE A 75 3.77 1.19 2.91
CA ILE A 75 5.03 1.94 3.07
C ILE A 75 5.19 2.95 1.92
N GLN A 76 4.99 2.51 0.68
CA GLN A 76 5.12 3.34 -0.52
C GLN A 76 4.10 4.49 -0.57
N ALA A 77 2.85 4.22 -0.19
CA ALA A 77 1.81 5.25 -0.14
C ALA A 77 2.22 6.44 0.74
N PHE A 78 2.90 6.18 1.86
CA PHE A 78 3.35 7.26 2.76
C PHE A 78 4.67 7.89 2.33
N MET A 79 5.57 7.13 1.70
CA MET A 79 6.82 7.68 1.14
C MET A 79 6.59 8.60 -0.06
N ALA A 80 5.51 8.40 -0.83
CA ALA A 80 5.14 9.22 -1.98
C ALA A 80 4.57 10.59 -1.58
N ILE A 81 3.81 10.65 -0.47
CA ILE A 81 3.22 11.90 0.05
C ILE A 81 4.33 12.92 0.41
N GLU A 82 5.48 12.47 0.90
CA GLU A 82 6.61 13.34 1.25
C GLU A 82 7.41 13.86 0.03
N ALA A 83 7.20 13.32 -1.18
CA ALA A 83 7.99 13.68 -2.36
C ALA A 83 7.51 14.96 -3.07
N ILE A 84 6.26 15.40 -2.82
CA ILE A 84 5.68 16.59 -3.46
C ILE A 84 5.92 17.82 -2.56
N GLY A 85 7.08 18.48 -2.74
CA GLY A 85 7.20 19.92 -2.45
C GLY A 85 8.01 20.41 -1.24
N GLU A 86 8.62 19.57 -0.39
CA GLU A 86 9.35 20.09 0.79
C GLU A 86 10.85 19.72 0.87
N LYS A 87 11.66 20.70 1.31
CA LYS A 87 13.08 20.52 1.65
C LYS A 87 13.19 19.57 2.83
N ARG A 88 13.98 18.50 2.65
CA ARG A 88 14.30 17.45 3.64
C ARG A 88 14.65 18.02 5.02
N LYS A 89 13.65 18.23 5.87
CA LYS A 89 13.81 18.13 7.32
C LYS A 89 13.58 16.66 7.64
N ARG A 90 14.46 16.06 8.45
CA ARG A 90 14.40 14.67 8.98
C ARG A 90 13.04 14.02 8.72
N SER A 91 13.02 13.00 7.86
CA SER A 91 11.83 12.21 7.50
C SER A 91 10.86 12.13 8.68
N PRO A 92 9.65 12.69 8.58
CA PRO A 92 8.62 12.50 9.58
C PRO A 92 8.52 11.02 9.96
N PRO A 93 8.26 10.68 11.24
CA PRO A 93 7.96 9.31 11.60
C PRO A 93 6.71 8.89 10.82
N TYR A 94 6.85 7.96 9.87
CA TYR A 94 5.81 7.41 8.99
C TYR A 94 4.37 7.77 9.42
N SER A 95 3.68 8.63 8.68
CA SER A 95 2.28 8.98 8.96
C SER A 95 1.33 7.95 8.35
N PHE A 96 1.36 6.72 8.85
CA PHE A 96 0.46 5.65 8.41
C PHE A 96 -1.01 6.05 8.60
N LEU A 97 -1.86 5.60 7.67
CA LEU A 97 -3.31 5.74 7.73
C LEU A 97 -3.95 4.36 7.70
N TYR A 98 -4.99 4.16 8.50
CA TYR A 98 -5.89 3.01 8.41
C TYR A 98 -7.33 3.52 8.45
N ARG A 99 -8.13 3.16 7.45
CA ARG A 99 -9.50 3.71 7.24
C ARG A 99 -9.52 5.25 7.32
N SER A 100 -8.55 5.89 6.68
CA SER A 100 -8.37 7.36 6.67
C SER A 100 -8.04 8.00 8.02
N GLN A 101 -7.73 7.22 9.06
CA GLN A 101 -7.30 7.72 10.37
C GLN A 101 -5.80 7.51 10.58
N PRO A 102 -5.06 8.50 11.14
CA PRO A 102 -3.64 8.39 11.40
C PRO A 102 -3.34 7.39 12.52
N ILE A 103 -2.36 6.53 12.26
CA ILE A 103 -1.90 5.50 13.21
C ILE A 103 -0.40 5.60 13.47
N CYS A 104 0.05 5.14 14.62
CA CYS A 104 1.47 5.01 14.93
C CYS A 104 2.05 3.71 14.36
N THR A 105 3.38 3.60 14.35
CA THR A 105 4.07 2.38 13.91
C THR A 105 3.65 1.16 14.74
N GLU A 106 3.43 1.31 16.04
CA GLU A 106 3.03 0.18 16.90
C GLU A 106 1.65 -0.36 16.53
N MET A 107 0.68 0.53 16.30
CA MET A 107 -0.64 0.16 15.79
C MET A 107 -0.54 -0.53 14.42
N PHE A 108 0.32 0.00 13.53
CA PHE A 108 0.56 -0.61 12.22
C PHE A 108 1.10 -2.04 12.34
N LEU A 109 2.11 -2.28 13.18
CA LEU A 109 2.67 -3.62 13.38
C LEU A 109 1.62 -4.62 13.88
N ASN A 110 0.75 -4.19 14.80
CA ASN A 110 -0.33 -5.01 15.36
C ASN A 110 -1.44 -5.28 14.32
N LEU A 111 -1.83 -4.28 13.52
CA LEU A 111 -2.84 -4.45 12.46
C LEU A 111 -2.44 -5.51 11.43
N TYR A 112 -1.16 -5.57 11.07
CA TYR A 112 -0.65 -6.50 10.06
C TYR A 112 0.00 -7.76 10.66
N GLY A 113 0.04 -7.91 11.98
CA GLY A 113 0.64 -9.07 12.65
C GLY A 113 2.13 -9.28 12.33
N ILE A 114 2.87 -8.19 12.08
CA ILE A 114 4.30 -8.26 11.70
C ILE A 114 5.22 -7.79 12.82
N SER A 115 6.38 -8.42 12.90
CA SER A 115 7.42 -7.97 13.84
C SER A 115 8.09 -6.69 13.36
N LYS A 116 8.62 -5.92 14.31
CA LYS A 116 9.45 -4.73 14.02
C LYS A 116 10.66 -5.06 13.13
N SER A 117 11.27 -6.24 13.32
CA SER A 117 12.40 -6.69 12.50
C SER A 117 12.01 -6.99 11.05
N ARG A 118 10.84 -7.60 10.83
CA ARG A 118 10.30 -7.83 9.48
C ARG A 118 9.97 -6.50 8.81
N PHE A 119 9.29 -5.61 9.53
CA PHE A 119 8.98 -4.27 9.04
C PHE A 119 10.24 -3.49 8.61
N GLN A 120 11.30 -3.50 9.44
CA GLN A 120 12.55 -2.82 9.08
C GLN A 120 13.18 -3.39 7.80
N ARG A 121 13.19 -4.72 7.64
CA ARG A 121 13.69 -5.36 6.41
C ARG A 121 12.89 -4.96 5.17
N LEU A 122 11.57 -4.81 5.30
CA LEU A 122 10.71 -4.36 4.20
C LEU A 122 10.97 -2.89 3.85
N VAL A 123 11.14 -2.04 4.85
CA VAL A 123 11.56 -0.64 4.64
C VAL A 123 12.90 -0.57 3.93
N ASP A 124 13.90 -1.32 4.40
CA ASP A 124 15.24 -1.33 3.81
C ASP A 124 15.20 -1.87 2.37
N HIS A 125 14.37 -2.90 2.12
CA HIS A 125 14.15 -3.43 0.79
C HIS A 125 13.49 -2.40 -0.15
N ASP A 126 12.43 -1.72 0.29
CA ASP A 126 11.75 -0.68 -0.48
C ASP A 126 12.72 0.44 -0.89
N GLN A 127 13.54 0.92 0.06
CA GLN A 127 14.53 1.97 -0.20
C GLN A 127 15.60 1.56 -1.21
N ASN A 128 15.96 0.27 -1.25
CA ASN A 128 17.05 -0.24 -2.11
C ASN A 128 16.56 -0.76 -3.46
N HIS A 129 15.33 -1.27 -3.55
CA HIS A 129 14.86 -2.05 -4.70
C HIS A 129 13.55 -1.56 -5.31
N CYS A 130 12.70 -0.84 -4.57
CA CYS A 130 11.48 -0.34 -5.16
C CYS A 130 11.78 0.86 -6.05
N ILE A 131 11.07 0.90 -7.18
CA ILE A 131 11.05 2.01 -8.12
C ILE A 131 10.36 3.16 -7.39
N SER A 132 11.11 3.79 -6.50
CA SER A 132 10.75 5.11 -6.02
C SER A 132 10.40 5.92 -7.26
N LEU A 133 9.32 6.67 -7.20
CA LEU A 133 9.07 7.83 -8.07
C LEU A 133 10.28 8.81 -8.11
N LYS A 134 11.36 8.53 -7.37
CA LYS A 134 12.63 9.25 -7.26
C LYS A 134 13.71 8.73 -8.23
N ARG A 135 13.55 7.55 -8.85
CA ARG A 135 14.48 7.05 -9.87
C ARG A 135 13.70 6.55 -11.09
N LEU A 136 13.63 7.42 -12.09
CA LEU A 136 13.30 7.01 -13.44
C LEU A 136 14.22 5.84 -13.84
N PRO A 137 13.70 4.76 -14.43
CA PRO A 137 14.56 3.70 -14.96
C PRO A 137 15.59 4.32 -15.91
N HIS A 138 16.77 3.73 -16.02
CA HIS A 138 17.84 4.24 -16.90
C HIS A 138 17.36 4.45 -18.35
N ASN A 139 16.33 3.71 -18.77
CA ASN A 139 15.74 3.77 -20.10
C ASN A 139 14.47 4.63 -20.17
N ALA A 140 14.17 5.40 -19.12
CA ALA A 140 13.07 6.35 -19.16
C ALA A 140 13.40 7.46 -20.15
N LEU A 141 12.46 7.73 -21.04
CA LEU A 141 12.53 8.90 -21.90
C LEU A 141 12.38 10.17 -21.05
N PRO A 142 13.22 11.19 -21.27
CA PRO A 142 13.01 12.52 -20.73
C PRO A 142 11.60 13.07 -21.04
N LEU A 143 11.07 13.91 -20.14
CA LEU A 143 9.70 14.43 -20.23
C LEU A 143 9.45 15.26 -21.50
N ASP A 144 10.44 16.04 -21.91
CA ASP A 144 10.46 16.82 -23.15
C ASP A 144 10.31 15.92 -24.38
N VAL A 145 11.03 14.79 -24.42
CA VAL A 145 10.91 13.83 -25.53
C VAL A 145 9.52 13.18 -25.56
N ALA A 146 8.91 12.91 -24.40
CA ALA A 146 7.55 12.39 -24.34
C ALA A 146 6.51 13.43 -24.81
N GLU A 147 6.70 14.71 -24.48
CA GLU A 147 5.87 15.81 -24.98
C GLU A 147 6.02 16.01 -26.49
N ASP A 148 7.24 15.91 -27.03
CA ASP A 148 7.50 15.99 -28.47
C ASP A 148 6.82 14.85 -29.23
N ILE A 149 6.89 13.62 -28.73
CA ILE A 149 6.19 12.47 -29.33
C ILE A 149 4.67 12.68 -29.28
N LYS A 150 4.13 13.19 -28.17
CA LYS A 150 2.70 13.51 -28.06
C LYS A 150 2.28 14.57 -29.07
N ASN A 151 3.07 15.64 -29.22
CA ASN A 151 2.80 16.71 -30.17
C ASN A 151 2.87 16.18 -31.61
N PHE A 152 3.88 15.37 -31.93
CA PHE A 152 4.00 14.72 -33.23
C PHE A 152 2.77 13.84 -33.54
N LEU A 153 2.36 12.98 -32.62
CA LEU A 153 1.19 12.10 -32.81
C LEU A 153 -0.11 12.90 -32.97
N SER A 154 -0.25 14.00 -32.24
CA SER A 154 -1.44 14.87 -32.34
C SER A 154 -1.48 15.57 -33.69
N ASN A 155 -0.36 16.17 -34.12
CA ASN A 155 -0.25 16.83 -35.43
C ASN A 155 -0.44 15.82 -36.58
N TYR A 156 0.17 14.64 -36.47
CA TYR A 156 0.02 13.58 -37.47
C TYR A 156 -1.43 13.13 -37.58
N ALA A 157 -2.13 12.96 -36.45
CA ALA A 157 -3.55 12.64 -36.46
C ALA A 157 -4.37 13.77 -37.08
N ASP A 158 -4.11 15.04 -36.76
CA ASP A 158 -4.85 16.16 -37.35
C ASP A 158 -4.66 16.27 -38.87
N GLU A 159 -3.44 16.01 -39.37
CA GLU A 159 -3.12 16.09 -40.80
C GLU A 159 -3.54 14.85 -41.59
N ASN A 160 -3.49 13.66 -40.98
CA ASN A 160 -3.63 12.38 -41.69
C ASN A 160 -4.87 11.57 -41.27
N ALA A 161 -5.61 11.98 -40.23
CA ALA A 161 -6.85 11.32 -39.89
C ALA A 161 -7.88 11.55 -40.99
N VAL A 162 -8.24 10.47 -41.67
CA VAL A 162 -9.43 10.46 -42.53
C VAL A 162 -10.64 10.56 -41.62
N LEU A 163 -11.47 11.59 -41.82
CA LEU A 163 -12.79 11.66 -41.21
C LEU A 163 -13.56 10.41 -41.64
N LEU A 164 -13.70 9.46 -40.72
CA LEU A 164 -14.61 8.35 -40.94
C LEU A 164 -16.01 8.95 -41.17
N PRO A 165 -16.76 8.47 -42.19
CA PRO A 165 -18.08 9.01 -42.49
C PRO A 165 -18.91 9.03 -41.20
N ARG A 166 -19.21 10.24 -40.72
CA ARG A 166 -19.93 10.44 -39.47
C ARG A 166 -21.32 9.81 -39.63
N ARG A 167 -21.75 8.95 -38.71
CA ARG A 167 -23.20 8.80 -38.48
C ARG A 167 -23.69 10.15 -37.97
N ILE A 168 -24.43 10.87 -38.81
CA ILE A 168 -25.05 12.14 -38.45
C ILE A 168 -26.05 11.87 -37.32
N PRO A 169 -25.86 12.43 -36.11
CA PRO A 169 -26.86 12.30 -35.05
C PRO A 169 -28.16 12.96 -35.52
N GLY A 170 -29.19 12.16 -35.76
CA GLY A 170 -30.50 12.60 -36.27
C GLY A 170 -30.80 12.26 -37.74
N PHE A 171 -29.90 11.65 -38.49
CA PHE A 171 -30.19 11.24 -39.87
C PHE A 171 -30.79 9.84 -39.91
N LYS A 172 -32.11 9.76 -40.09
CA LYS A 172 -32.80 8.56 -40.55
C LYS A 172 -32.97 8.70 -42.05
N ASN A 173 -32.50 7.71 -42.83
CA ASN A 173 -32.85 7.62 -44.24
C ASN A 173 -34.34 7.31 -44.32
N GLU A 174 -35.14 8.18 -44.94
CA GLU A 174 -36.56 7.90 -45.19
C GLU A 174 -36.83 7.26 -46.57
N ASP A 175 -35.81 7.01 -47.39
CA ASP A 175 -35.98 6.29 -48.65
C ASP A 175 -34.92 5.21 -48.87
N ILE A 176 -35.44 4.01 -49.18
CA ILE A 176 -34.84 2.73 -49.61
C ILE A 176 -34.47 1.75 -48.47
#